data_AF-A0A6P1BX09-F1
#
_entry.id   AF-A0A6P1BX09-F1
#
_cell.length_a   1.000
_cell.length_b   1.000
_cell.length_c   1.000
_cell.angle_alpha   90.00
_cell.angle_beta   90.00
_cell.angle_gamma   90.00
#
_symmetry.space_group_name_H-M   'P 1'
#
loop_
_entity.id
_entity.type
_entity.pdbx_description
1 polymer ?
#
loop_
_entity_poly.entity_id
_entity_poly.type
_entity_poly.pdbx_seq_one_letter_code
_entity_poly.pdbx_strand_id
1 'polypeptide(L)' 'MTGTLTIAGLGPGDEALITPEVSAALATATDIVGYAPYVTRVQPRDGLTLHPS' A
#
# COMPACT_ATOMS: atom_id res chain seq x y z
N MET A 1 -6.41 4.29 21.93
CA MET A 1 -5.61 4.19 20.69
C MET A 1 -6.30 3.19 19.79
N THR A 2 -6.72 3.60 18.59
CA THR A 2 -7.35 2.71 17.60
C THR A 2 -6.57 2.87 16.30
N GLY A 3 -5.97 1.79 15.82
CA GLY A 3 -5.38 1.69 14.49
C GLY A 3 -6.10 0.61 13.70
N THR A 4 -5.92 0.62 12.38
CA THR A 4 -6.45 -0.40 11.48
C THR A 4 -5.32 -1.09 10.76
N LEU A 5 -5.56 -2.35 10.38
CA LEU A 5 -4.67 -3.12 9.52
C LEU A 5 -5.49 -3.59 8.31
N THR A 6 -4.99 -3.30 7.11
CA THR A 6 -5.59 -3.74 5.86
C THR A 6 -4.58 -4.57 5.10
N ILE A 7 -4.95 -5.80 4.73
CA ILE A 7 -4.17 -6.62 3.80
C ILE A 7 -4.74 -6.37 2.41
N ALA A 8 -3.96 -5.70 1.56
CA ALA A 8 -4.38 -5.26 0.24
C ALA A 8 -3.63 -6.03 -0.87
N GLY A 9 -4.37 -6.59 -1.82
CA GLY A 9 -3.78 -7.20 -3.02
C GLY A 9 -3.53 -6.14 -4.10
N LEU A 10 -2.28 -6.00 -4.55
CA LEU A 10 -1.88 -5.02 -5.59
C LEU A 10 -2.07 -5.53 -7.03
N GLY A 11 -2.83 -6.61 -7.20
CA GLY A 11 -2.97 -7.30 -8.47
C GLY A 11 -1.65 -7.91 -8.99
N PRO A 12 -1.67 -8.48 -10.21
CA PRO A 12 -0.53 -9.22 -10.77
C PRO A 12 0.59 -8.35 -11.34
N GLY A 13 0.40 -7.03 -11.44
CA GLY A 13 1.44 -6.11 -11.92
C GLY A 13 0.90 -4.82 -12.52
N ASP A 14 -0.14 -4.92 -13.35
CA ASP A 14 -0.79 -3.76 -13.97
C ASP A 14 -1.53 -2.92 -12.93
N GLU A 15 -1.31 -1.61 -12.95
CA GLU A 15 -1.95 -0.63 -12.06
C GLU A 15 -3.46 -0.55 -12.32
N ALA A 16 -3.90 -0.78 -13.56
CA ALA A 16 -5.33 -0.82 -13.92
C ALA A 16 -6.10 -1.97 -13.26
N LEU A 17 -5.39 -2.96 -12.70
CA LEU A 17 -5.97 -4.09 -11.97
C LEU A 17 -6.00 -3.87 -10.45
N ILE A 18 -5.57 -2.71 -9.95
CA ILE A 18 -5.74 -2.33 -8.55
C ILE A 18 -7.18 -1.82 -8.36
N THR A 19 -7.88 -2.36 -7.37
CA THR A 19 -9.27 -1.97 -7.13
C THR A 19 -9.37 -0.57 -6.48
N PRO A 20 -10.51 0.11 -6.63
CA PRO A 20 -10.75 1.40 -5.96
C PRO A 20 -10.59 1.32 -4.43
N GLU A 21 -10.99 0.22 -3.80
CA GLU A 21 -10.89 0.02 -2.35
C GLU A 21 -9.42 -0.06 -1.88
N VAL A 22 -8.57 -0.75 -2.64
CA VAL A 22 -7.13 -0.81 -2.37
C VAL A 22 -6.51 0.57 -2.53
N SER A 23 -6.89 1.29 -3.58
CA SER A 23 -6.40 2.66 -3.82
C SER A 23 -6.77 3.60 -2.65
N ALA A 24 -8.00 3.51 -2.15
CA ALA A 24 -8.44 4.29 -0.99
C ALA A 24 -7.69 3.91 0.30
N ALA A 25 -7.41 2.62 0.51
CA ALA A 25 -6.60 2.17 1.65
C ALA A 25 -5.16 2.71 1.57
N LEU A 26 -4.51 2.64 0.40
CA LEU A 26 -3.16 3.17 0.19
C LEU A 26 -3.11 4.69 0.36
N ALA A 27 -4.15 5.42 -0.05
CA ALA A 27 -4.24 6.86 0.11
C ALA A 27 -4.32 7.32 1.57
N THR A 28 -4.79 6.45 2.48
CA THR A 28 -4.97 6.79 3.91
C THR A 28 -3.93 6.14 4.82
N ALA A 29 -3.21 5.12 4.36
CA ALA A 29 -2.20 4.40 5.15
C ALA A 29 -1.04 5.30 5.61
N THR A 30 -0.59 5.15 6.85
CA THR A 30 0.64 5.82 7.34
C THR A 30 1.87 4.97 7.15
N ASP A 31 1.69 3.65 7.10
CA ASP A 31 2.75 2.65 7.06
C ASP A 31 2.39 1.54 6.07
N ILE A 32 3.34 1.17 5.21
CA ILE A 32 3.19 0.04 4.29
C ILE A 32 4.31 -0.95 4.55
N VAL A 33 3.93 -2.20 4.80
CA VAL A 33 4.84 -3.29 5.16
C VAL A 33 4.67 -4.41 4.14
N GLY A 34 5.77 -4.96 3.64
CA GLY A 34 5.70 -6.13 2.77
C GLY A 34 6.99 -6.43 2.02
N TYR A 35 6.92 -7.42 1.14
CA TYR A 35 8.02 -7.82 0.27
C TYR A 35 8.48 -6.66 -0.62
N ALA A 36 9.78 -6.35 -0.61
CA ALA A 36 10.31 -5.12 -1.19
C ALA A 36 9.80 -4.79 -2.61
N PRO A 37 9.74 -5.73 -3.58
CA PRO A 37 9.23 -5.47 -4.93
C PRO A 37 7.76 -5.04 -5.00
N TYR A 38 6.93 -5.37 -4.01
CA TYR A 38 5.55 -4.89 -3.95
C TYR A 38 5.46 -3.53 -3.27
N VAL A 39 6.26 -3.30 -2.23
CA VAL A 39 6.31 -2.01 -1.53
C VAL A 39 6.78 -0.90 -2.48
N THR A 40 7.75 -1.18 -3.35
CA THR A 40 8.25 -0.22 -4.34
C THR A 40 7.23 0.16 -5.42
N ARG A 41 6.11 -0.57 -5.56
CA ARG A 41 5.02 -0.20 -6.48
C ARG A 41 4.15 0.93 -5.92
N VAL A 42 4.25 1.23 -4.63
CA VAL A 42 3.49 2.32 -4.01
C VAL A 42 4.28 3.61 -4.14
N GLN A 43 3.64 4.65 -4.69
CA GLN A 43 4.27 5.96 -4.81
C GLN A 43 4.52 6.57 -3.41
N PRO A 44 5.77 6.97 -3.10
CA PRO A 44 6.07 7.68 -1.86
C PRO A 44 5.28 9.00 -1.79
N ARG A 45 4.85 9.36 -0.58
CA ARG A 45 4.21 10.64 -0.28
C ARG A 45 4.57 11.10 1.12
N ASP A 46 4.41 12.39 1.39
CA ASP A 46 4.65 12.94 2.72
C ASP A 46 3.77 12.23 3.77
N GLY A 47 4.39 11.86 4.90
CA GLY A 47 3.74 11.14 5.98
C GLY A 47 3.49 9.65 5.74
N LEU A 48 3.97 9.07 4.63
CA LEU A 48 3.96 7.63 4.39
C LEU A 48 5.34 7.02 4.69
N THR A 49 5.37 6.02 5.57
CA THR A 49 6.57 5.23 5.86
C THR A 49 6.50 3.88 5.13
N LEU A 50 7.57 3.51 4.43
CA LEU A 50 7.68 2.22 3.74
C LEU A 50 8.63 1.29 4.50
N HIS A 51 8.18 0.07 4.77
CA HIS A 51 8.90 -0.99 5.49
C HIS A 51 9.12 -2.21 4.59
N PRO A 52 10.04 -2.15 3.61
CA PRO A 52 10.35 -3.27 2.74
C PRO A 52 11.12 -4.37 3.50
N SER A 53 10.74 -5.62 3.29
CA SER A 53 11.45 -6.84 3.73
C SER A 53 12.16 -7.56 2.60
#